data_AF-A0A382WYQ0-F1
#
_entry.id   AF-A0A382WYQ0-F1
#
_cell.length_a   1.000
_cell.length_b   1.000
_cell.length_c   1.000
_cell.angle_alpha   90.00
_cell.angle_beta   90.00
_cell.angle_gamma   90.00
#
_symmetry.space_group_name_H-M   'P 1'
#
loop_
_entity.id
_entity.type
_entity.pdbx_description
1 polymer ?
#
loop_
_entity_poly.entity_id
_entity_poly.type
_entity_poly.pdbx_seq_one_letter_code
_entity_poly.pdbx_strand_id
1 'polypeptide(L)'
;VIETKYIRDENLKKYLFTFRDDKANKTYALRPDLSLMSLIQFSKSKNTKKSKISYSGESYRKNKTINSQIGWEIYNSKKQSDEYEVIKNSIEVYKKITKKKGYLRIGNLELFSSVVNQLQLPTRWKQRIVDQMYDKKYFYEILKRLETNKDLD
;
A
#
# COMPACT_ATOMS: atom_id res chain seq x y z
N VAL A 1 -13.69 -11.77 6.89
CA VAL A 1 -12.47 -12.61 7.00
C VAL A 1 -11.98 -12.95 5.61
N ILE A 2 -10.69 -13.27 5.45
CA ILE A 2 -10.07 -13.65 4.16
C ILE A 2 -9.38 -15.00 4.32
N GLU A 3 -9.48 -15.87 3.31
CA GLU A 3 -8.67 -17.09 3.28
C GLU A 3 -7.20 -16.74 3.02
N THR A 4 -6.28 -17.23 3.84
CA THR A 4 -4.87 -16.78 3.85
C THR A 4 -4.13 -17.08 2.55
N LYS A 5 -4.58 -18.05 1.76
CA LYS A 5 -3.98 -18.38 0.45
C LYS A 5 -4.02 -17.22 -0.56
N TYR A 6 -4.92 -16.26 -0.38
CA TYR A 6 -5.02 -15.09 -1.25
C TYR A 6 -4.05 -13.96 -0.88
N ILE A 7 -3.38 -14.05 0.27
CA ILE A 7 -2.39 -13.07 0.71
C ILE A 7 -1.02 -13.62 0.33
N ARG A 8 -0.34 -12.97 -0.63
CA ARG A 8 0.97 -13.43 -1.15
C ARG A 8 2.17 -12.82 -0.42
N ASP A 9 2.01 -11.65 0.18
CA ASP A 9 3.09 -10.96 0.88
C ASP A 9 3.41 -11.66 2.22
N GLU A 10 4.58 -12.31 2.29
CA GLU A 10 5.08 -13.00 3.48
C GLU A 10 5.32 -12.06 4.66
N ASN A 11 5.71 -10.81 4.42
CA ASN A 11 5.86 -9.83 5.49
C ASN A 11 4.49 -9.42 6.03
N LEU A 12 3.48 -9.25 5.17
CA LEU A 12 2.11 -9.00 5.63
C LEU A 12 1.55 -10.17 6.45
N LYS A 13 1.81 -11.42 6.03
CA LYS A 13 1.34 -12.64 6.74
C LYS A 13 1.74 -12.67 8.21
N LYS A 14 2.95 -12.18 8.55
CA LYS A 14 3.45 -12.09 9.94
C LYS A 14 2.52 -11.29 10.85
N TYR A 15 1.78 -10.33 10.29
CA TYR A 15 0.89 -9.43 11.03
C TYR A 15 -0.58 -9.86 11.01
N LEU A 16 -0.94 -10.99 10.41
CA LEU A 16 -2.34 -11.42 10.32
C LEU A 16 -2.81 -12.15 11.58
N PHE A 17 -4.00 -11.80 12.08
CA PHE A 17 -4.73 -12.63 13.03
C PHE A 17 -5.41 -13.79 12.30
N THR A 18 -4.82 -14.98 12.39
CA THR A 18 -5.27 -16.17 11.67
C THR A 18 -6.00 -17.17 12.57
N PHE A 19 -6.98 -17.86 12.03
CA PHE A 19 -7.68 -18.97 12.68
C PHE A 19 -7.96 -20.07 11.64
N ARG A 20 -8.04 -21.32 12.11
CA ARG A 20 -8.37 -22.48 11.27
C ARG A 20 -9.86 -22.76 11.38
N ASP A 21 -10.49 -23.02 10.25
CA ASP A 21 -11.82 -23.60 10.17
C ASP A 21 -11.66 -25.09 9.85
N ASP A 22 -11.93 -25.93 10.84
CA ASP A 22 -11.75 -27.38 10.72
C ASP A 22 -12.81 -28.01 9.82
N LYS A 23 -14.02 -27.44 9.73
CA LYS A 23 -15.08 -27.95 8.84
C LYS A 23 -14.73 -27.72 7.37
N ALA A 24 -14.20 -26.53 7.06
CA ALA A 24 -13.81 -26.17 5.70
C ALA A 24 -12.38 -26.63 5.34
N ASN A 25 -11.61 -27.12 6.31
CA ASN A 25 -10.17 -27.40 6.22
C ASN A 25 -9.37 -26.22 5.63
N LYS A 26 -9.68 -24.99 6.09
CA LYS A 26 -9.11 -23.74 5.57
C LYS A 26 -8.56 -22.87 6.69
N THR A 27 -7.53 -22.08 6.35
CA THR A 27 -7.01 -21.04 7.25
C THR A 27 -7.52 -19.68 6.81
N TYR A 28 -8.12 -18.95 7.74
CA TYR A 28 -8.63 -17.61 7.52
C TYR A 28 -7.83 -16.60 8.34
N ALA A 29 -7.90 -15.34 7.91
CA ALA A 29 -7.46 -14.18 8.66
C ALA A 29 -8.63 -13.24 8.91
N LEU A 30 -8.65 -12.60 10.08
CA LEU A 30 -9.40 -11.36 10.26
C LEU A 30 -8.87 -10.32 9.25
N ARG A 31 -9.76 -9.43 8.79
CA ARG A 31 -9.42 -8.48 7.73
C ARG A 31 -8.30 -7.53 8.19
N PRO A 32 -7.13 -7.49 7.53
CA PRO A 32 -6.00 -6.69 7.98
C PRO A 32 -6.07 -5.21 7.58
N ASP A 33 -6.93 -4.87 6.61
CA ASP A 33 -7.24 -3.53 6.12
C ASP A 33 -8.57 -3.59 5.33
N LEU A 34 -9.22 -2.44 5.15
CA LEU A 34 -10.48 -2.35 4.41
C LEU A 34 -10.31 -2.15 2.90
N SER A 35 -9.14 -1.68 2.43
CA SER A 35 -8.84 -1.55 0.99
C SER A 35 -8.88 -2.91 0.31
N LEU A 36 -8.25 -3.94 0.89
CA LEU A 36 -8.28 -5.31 0.40
C LEU A 36 -9.71 -5.88 0.39
N MET A 37 -10.54 -5.55 1.38
CA MET A 37 -11.95 -5.98 1.36
C MET A 37 -12.70 -5.34 0.19
N SER A 38 -12.47 -4.05 -0.04
CA SER A 38 -13.10 -3.33 -1.14
C SER A 38 -12.67 -3.87 -2.50
N LEU A 39 -11.41 -4.29 -2.66
CA LEU A 39 -10.91 -4.93 -3.87
C LEU A 39 -11.57 -6.28 -4.11
N ILE A 40 -11.74 -7.11 -3.07
CA ILE A 40 -12.45 -8.39 -3.18
C ILE A 40 -13.91 -8.16 -3.56
N GLN A 41 -14.57 -7.19 -2.93
CA GLN A 41 -15.95 -6.84 -3.26
C GLN A 41 -16.07 -6.37 -4.72
N PHE A 42 -15.16 -5.49 -5.15
CA PHE A 42 -15.09 -5.04 -6.54
C PHE A 42 -14.86 -6.21 -7.51
N SER A 43 -13.89 -7.07 -7.24
CA SER A 43 -13.56 -8.22 -8.08
C SER A 43 -14.72 -9.20 -8.23
N LYS A 44 -15.47 -9.46 -7.15
CA LYS A 44 -16.67 -10.31 -7.16
C LYS A 44 -17.79 -9.77 -8.06
N SER A 45 -17.87 -8.44 -8.21
CA SER A 45 -18.88 -7.82 -9.07
C SER A 45 -18.64 -8.07 -10.57
N LYS A 46 -17.41 -8.50 -10.95
CA LYS A 46 -16.97 -8.64 -12.35
C LYS A 46 -17.20 -7.37 -13.19
N ASN A 47 -17.30 -6.21 -12.54
CA ASN A 47 -17.57 -4.95 -13.21
C ASN A 47 -16.33 -4.47 -13.97
N THR A 48 -16.50 -4.14 -15.25
CA THR A 48 -15.45 -3.56 -16.09
C THR A 48 -15.52 -2.04 -16.14
N LYS A 49 -16.63 -1.43 -15.69
CA LYS A 49 -16.81 0.03 -15.65
C LYS A 49 -16.16 0.64 -14.41
N LYS A 50 -15.83 1.93 -14.52
CA LYS A 50 -15.40 2.76 -13.39
C LYS A 50 -16.36 2.60 -12.22
N SER A 51 -15.82 2.30 -11.04
CA SER A 51 -16.61 2.07 -9.83
C SER A 51 -16.01 2.85 -8.66
N LYS A 52 -16.86 3.39 -7.81
CA LYS A 52 -16.46 4.06 -6.57
C LYS A 52 -16.98 3.24 -5.40
N ILE A 53 -16.11 2.91 -4.47
CA ILE A 53 -16.47 2.16 -3.25
C ILE A 53 -15.98 2.96 -2.06
N SER A 54 -16.83 3.16 -1.05
CA SER A 54 -16.43 3.72 0.24
C SER A 54 -16.66 2.69 1.34
N TYR A 55 -15.92 2.81 2.43
CA TYR A 55 -15.99 1.88 3.56
C TYR A 55 -15.65 2.58 4.88
N SER A 56 -16.18 1.99 5.96
CA SER A 56 -15.89 2.36 7.34
C SER A 56 -15.94 1.11 8.21
N GLY A 57 -15.00 0.96 9.14
CA GLY A 57 -15.04 -0.09 10.16
C GLY A 57 -13.67 -0.55 10.64
N GLU A 58 -13.68 -1.64 11.41
CA GLU A 58 -12.47 -2.11 12.10
C GLU A 58 -11.59 -3.02 11.25
N SER A 59 -10.27 -2.84 11.37
CA SER A 59 -9.22 -3.69 10.80
C SER A 59 -8.33 -4.28 11.89
N TYR A 60 -7.80 -5.48 11.65
CA TYR A 60 -7.16 -6.31 12.68
C TYR A 60 -5.77 -6.78 12.25
N ARG A 61 -4.74 -6.42 13.02
CA ARG A 61 -3.36 -6.90 12.83
C ARG A 61 -2.73 -7.29 14.16
N LYS A 62 -1.95 -8.37 14.18
CA LYS A 62 -1.15 -8.78 15.34
C LYS A 62 -0.28 -7.61 15.82
N ASN A 63 -0.12 -7.49 17.13
CA ASN A 63 0.74 -6.49 17.78
C ASN A 63 0.40 -5.03 17.40
N LYS A 64 -0.85 -4.77 17.01
CA LYS A 64 -1.40 -3.42 16.85
C LYS A 64 -2.73 -3.33 17.57
N THR A 65 -3.07 -2.13 18.03
CA THR A 65 -4.44 -1.82 18.46
C THR A 65 -5.40 -2.03 17.30
N ILE A 66 -6.66 -2.37 17.61
CA ILE A 66 -7.73 -2.39 16.62
C ILE A 66 -7.76 -1.01 15.95
N ASN A 67 -7.81 -1.01 14.61
CA ASN A 67 -7.70 0.20 13.81
C ASN A 67 -9.00 0.48 13.08
N SER A 68 -9.72 1.50 13.51
CA SER A 68 -10.91 2.04 12.85
C SER A 68 -10.48 2.76 11.57
N GLN A 69 -10.83 2.18 10.43
CA GLN A 69 -10.46 2.70 9.11
C GLN A 69 -11.70 3.26 8.41
N ILE A 70 -11.54 4.43 7.79
CA ILE A 70 -12.49 5.03 6.85
C ILE A 70 -11.72 5.30 5.56
N GLY A 71 -12.33 5.02 4.41
CA GLY A 71 -11.69 5.25 3.13
C GLY A 71 -12.62 5.04 1.94
N TRP A 72 -12.07 5.24 0.75
CA TRP A 72 -12.73 4.98 -0.51
C TRP A 72 -11.71 4.70 -1.59
N GLU A 73 -12.17 4.03 -2.64
CA GLU A 73 -11.38 3.61 -3.78
C GLU A 73 -12.13 3.93 -5.06
N ILE A 74 -11.39 4.30 -6.11
CA ILE A 74 -11.90 4.41 -7.47
C ILE A 74 -11.24 3.31 -8.31
N TYR A 75 -12.03 2.34 -8.75
CA TYR A 75 -11.59 1.22 -9.57
C TYR A 75 -11.81 1.49 -11.06
N ASN A 76 -11.00 0.86 -11.90
CA ASN A 76 -11.04 0.94 -13.37
C ASN A 76 -11.05 2.39 -13.92
N SER A 77 -10.15 3.22 -13.40
CA SER A 77 -9.88 4.54 -13.97
C SER A 77 -8.38 4.73 -14.23
N LYS A 78 -8.08 5.52 -15.26
CA LYS A 78 -6.73 6.02 -15.59
C LYS A 78 -6.69 7.55 -15.66
N LYS A 79 -7.73 8.23 -15.15
CA LYS A 79 -7.87 9.68 -15.26
C LYS A 79 -7.24 10.37 -14.06
N GLN A 80 -6.33 11.31 -14.32
CA GLN A 80 -5.73 12.15 -13.27
C GLN A 80 -6.78 12.93 -12.45
N SER A 81 -7.92 13.29 -13.06
CA SER A 81 -9.02 13.94 -12.34
C SER A 81 -9.60 13.07 -11.22
N ASP A 82 -9.55 11.74 -11.36
CA ASP A 82 -10.03 10.81 -10.35
C ASP A 82 -9.02 10.66 -9.20
N GLU A 83 -7.72 10.73 -9.50
CA GLU A 83 -6.67 10.80 -8.46
C GLU A 83 -6.80 12.08 -7.63
N TYR A 84 -7.03 13.21 -8.29
CA TYR A 84 -7.32 14.48 -7.62
C TYR A 84 -8.58 14.39 -6.75
N GLU A 85 -9.64 13.76 -7.24
CA GLU A 85 -10.86 13.53 -6.47
C GLU A 85 -10.57 12.75 -5.18
N VAL A 86 -9.76 11.68 -5.26
CA VAL A 86 -9.37 10.88 -4.08
C VAL A 86 -8.61 11.73 -3.07
N ILE A 87 -7.65 12.54 -3.51
CA ILE A 87 -6.87 13.39 -2.61
C ILE A 87 -7.75 14.48 -1.98
N LYS A 88 -8.56 15.17 -2.79
CA LYS A 88 -9.44 16.25 -2.34
C LYS A 88 -10.42 15.77 -1.27
N ASN A 89 -11.13 14.68 -1.55
CA ASN A 89 -12.07 14.10 -0.60
C ASN A 89 -11.35 13.68 0.70
N SER A 90 -10.09 13.22 0.62
CA SER A 90 -9.27 12.75 1.77
C SER A 90 -9.01 13.88 2.72
N ILE A 91 -8.66 15.04 2.17
CA ILE A 91 -8.45 16.27 2.92
C ILE A 91 -9.76 16.72 3.58
N GLU A 92 -10.88 16.71 2.85
CA GLU A 92 -12.19 17.14 3.38
C GLU A 92 -12.67 16.25 4.53
N VAL A 93 -12.59 14.92 4.36
CA VAL A 93 -12.95 13.95 5.41
C VAL A 93 -12.02 14.08 6.61
N TYR A 94 -10.71 14.16 6.41
CA TYR A 94 -9.75 14.38 7.50
C TYR A 94 -10.07 15.62 8.30
N LYS A 95 -10.30 16.76 7.64
CA LYS A 95 -10.65 18.03 8.30
C LYS A 95 -11.96 17.92 9.08
N LYS A 96 -12.98 17.29 8.49
CA LYS A 96 -14.30 17.14 9.13
C LYS A 96 -14.26 16.25 10.38
N ILE A 97 -13.53 15.13 10.32
CA ILE A 97 -13.45 14.16 11.42
C ILE A 97 -12.52 14.66 12.52
N THR A 98 -11.32 15.10 12.17
CA THR A 98 -10.28 15.44 13.16
C THR A 98 -10.40 16.85 13.69
N LYS A 99 -11.01 17.76 12.91
CA LYS A 99 -11.05 19.22 13.17
C LYS A 99 -9.65 19.83 13.37
N LYS A 100 -8.61 19.22 12.80
CA LYS A 100 -7.20 19.61 12.95
C LYS A 100 -6.58 20.04 11.62
N LYS A 101 -5.51 20.83 11.71
CA LYS A 101 -4.61 21.10 10.58
C LYS A 101 -3.61 19.95 10.44
N GLY A 102 -3.12 19.71 9.23
CA GLY A 102 -2.12 18.70 8.93
C GLY A 102 -1.37 19.02 7.63
N TYR A 103 -0.29 18.29 7.38
CA TYR A 103 0.51 18.41 6.17
C TYR A 103 0.24 17.23 5.25
N LEU A 104 -0.07 17.50 3.99
CA LEU A 104 -0.15 16.49 2.94
C LEU A 104 1.21 16.37 2.25
N ARG A 105 1.79 15.18 2.24
CA ARG A 105 2.99 14.85 1.48
C ARG A 105 2.58 13.97 0.29
N ILE A 106 2.87 14.43 -0.93
CA ILE A 106 2.58 13.70 -2.17
C ILE A 106 3.92 13.25 -2.76
N GLY A 107 4.00 11.98 -3.16
CA GLY A 107 5.14 11.42 -3.86
C GLY A 107 4.68 10.63 -5.09
N ASN A 108 5.59 10.40 -6.03
CA ASN A 108 5.33 9.62 -7.25
C ASN A 108 6.44 8.56 -7.41
N LEU A 109 6.05 7.29 -7.27
CA LEU A 109 6.98 6.16 -7.34
C LEU A 109 7.53 5.93 -8.75
N GLU A 110 6.70 6.18 -9.78
CA GLU A 110 7.09 6.02 -11.17
C GLU A 110 8.07 7.11 -11.58
N LEU A 111 7.87 8.35 -11.12
CA LEU A 111 8.84 9.42 -11.34
C LEU A 111 10.18 9.08 -10.68
N PHE A 112 10.15 8.61 -9.43
CA PHE A 112 11.36 8.22 -8.71
C PHE A 112 12.12 7.10 -9.43
N SER A 113 11.43 5.99 -9.77
CA SER A 113 12.07 4.88 -10.46
C SER A 113 12.56 5.28 -11.85
N SER A 114 11.84 6.15 -12.56
CA SER A 114 12.25 6.70 -13.86
C SER A 114 13.55 7.51 -13.78
N VAL A 115 13.73 8.30 -12.71
CA VAL A 115 14.98 9.02 -12.46
C VAL A 115 16.13 8.04 -12.17
N VAL A 116 15.90 7.07 -11.28
CA VAL A 116 16.92 6.06 -10.93
C VAL A 116 17.35 5.25 -12.17
N ASN A 117 16.41 4.93 -13.06
CA ASN A 117 16.69 4.16 -14.26
C ASN A 117 17.54 4.89 -15.30
N GLN A 118 17.53 6.23 -15.29
CA GLN A 118 18.38 7.06 -16.16
C GLN A 118 19.82 7.19 -15.66
N LEU A 119 20.10 6.84 -14.40
CA LEU A 119 21.45 6.87 -13.87
C LEU A 119 22.36 5.86 -14.59
N GLN A 120 23.62 6.21 -14.80
CA GLN A 120 24.63 5.30 -15.35
C GLN A 120 25.13 4.35 -14.25
N LEU A 121 24.25 3.45 -13.79
CA LEU A 121 24.52 2.47 -12.75
C LEU A 121 24.19 1.05 -13.22
N PRO A 122 24.85 0.02 -12.69
CA PRO A 122 24.45 -1.36 -12.92
C PRO A 122 22.99 -1.60 -12.52
N THR A 123 22.28 -2.46 -13.25
CA THR A 123 20.86 -2.77 -13.01
C THR A 123 20.58 -3.22 -11.57
N ARG A 124 21.51 -3.99 -10.98
CA ARG A 124 21.43 -4.43 -9.59
C ARG A 124 21.35 -3.25 -8.61
N TRP A 125 22.14 -2.20 -8.84
CA TRP A 125 22.14 -1.00 -8.00
C TRP A 125 20.87 -0.18 -8.19
N LYS A 126 20.41 -0.01 -9.44
CA LYS A 126 19.11 0.64 -9.73
C LYS A 126 17.96 -0.03 -8.98
N GLN A 127 17.87 -1.35 -9.11
CA GLN A 127 16.84 -2.14 -8.43
C GLN A 127 16.93 -1.98 -6.90
N ARG A 128 18.13 -2.07 -6.35
CA ARG A 128 18.36 -1.91 -4.90
C ARG A 128 17.94 -0.52 -4.40
N ILE A 129 18.21 0.55 -5.14
CA ILE A 129 17.76 1.91 -4.79
C ILE A 129 16.23 1.99 -4.78
N VAL A 130 15.56 1.44 -5.79
CA VAL A 130 14.10 1.43 -5.90
C VAL A 130 13.45 0.64 -4.76
N ASP A 131 13.94 -0.56 -4.47
CA ASP A 131 13.36 -1.44 -3.45
C ASP A 131 13.51 -0.88 -2.02
N GLN A 132 14.55 -0.07 -1.81
CA GLN A 132 14.97 0.38 -0.47
C GLN A 132 14.64 1.83 -0.19
N MET A 133 13.93 2.52 -1.10
CA MET A 133 13.58 3.93 -0.92
C MET A 133 12.77 4.21 0.36
N TYR A 134 12.13 3.19 0.93
CA TYR A 134 11.36 3.30 2.18
C TYR A 134 12.21 3.16 3.44
N ASP A 135 13.37 2.48 3.39
CA ASP A 135 14.32 2.42 4.50
C ASP A 135 15.32 3.56 4.35
N LYS A 136 15.01 4.71 4.97
CA LYS A 136 15.86 5.89 4.88
C LYS A 136 17.31 5.62 5.26
N LYS A 137 17.55 4.85 6.32
CA LYS A 137 18.91 4.60 6.82
C LYS A 137 19.69 3.82 5.76
N TYR A 138 19.11 2.72 5.29
CA TYR A 138 19.77 1.88 4.30
C TYR A 138 19.89 2.56 2.93
N PHE A 139 18.90 3.36 2.54
CA PHE A 139 18.96 4.22 1.36
C PHE A 139 20.16 5.17 1.41
N TYR A 140 20.38 5.85 2.54
CA TYR A 140 21.56 6.71 2.72
C TYR A 140 22.86 5.92 2.70
N GLU A 141 22.89 4.72 3.27
CA GLU A 141 24.07 3.84 3.18
C GLU A 141 24.38 3.46 1.73
N ILE A 142 23.36 3.16 0.92
CA ILE A 142 23.52 2.91 -0.53
C ILE A 142 24.12 4.14 -1.22
N LEU A 143 23.59 5.34 -0.97
CA LEU A 143 24.11 6.57 -1.58
C LEU A 143 25.58 6.82 -1.22
N LYS A 144 25.98 6.60 0.04
CA LYS A 144 27.38 6.73 0.47
C LYS A 144 28.31 5.73 -0.22
N ARG A 145 27.86 4.49 -0.45
CA ARG A 145 28.67 3.50 -1.18
C ARG A 145 28.91 3.94 -2.61
N LEU A 146 27.84 4.40 -3.29
CA LEU A 146 27.90 4.92 -4.66
C LEU A 146 28.83 6.13 -4.77
N GLU A 147 28.84 7.03 -3.78
CA GLU A 147 29.77 8.17 -3.74
C GLU A 147 31.24 7.73 -3.69
N THR A 148 31.55 6.66 -2.96
CA THR A 148 32.93 6.18 -2.78
C THR A 148 33.40 5.21 -3.86
N ASN A 149 32.55 4.86 -4.84
CA ASN A 149 32.77 3.77 -5.82
C ASN A 149 33.15 2.41 -5.18
N LYS A 150 32.95 2.23 -3.87
CA LYS A 150 33.15 0.95 -3.19
C LYS A 150 31.93 0.07 -3.46
N ASP A 151 32.15 -1.16 -3.95
CA ASP A 151 31.13 -2.14 -4.34
C ASP A 151 30.37 -1.86 -5.67
N LEU A 152 30.89 -1.05 -6.60
CA LEU A 152 30.24 -0.93 -7.92
C LEU A 152 30.44 -2.15 -8.84
N ASP A 153 31.27 -3.12 -8.43
CA ASP A 153 31.54 -4.40 -9.10
C ASP A 153 30.37 -5.42 -8.98
#